data_AF-A0A949XEA3-F1
#
_entry.id   AF-A0A949XEA3-F1
#
_cell.length_a   1.000
_cell.length_b   1.000
_cell.length_c   1.000
_cell.angle_alpha   90.00
_cell.angle_beta   90.00
_cell.angle_gamma   90.00
#
_symmetry.space_group_name_H-M   'P 1'
#
loop_
_entity.id
_entity.type
_entity.pdbx_description
1 polymer ?
#
loop_
_entity_poly.entity_id
_entity_poly.type
_entity_poly.pdbx_seq_one_letter_code
_entity_poly.pdbx_strand_id
1 'polypeptide(L)'
;MASTLKKGAAQLRELTEATTKPARPATDKPASARKSTGTETVLIGAHFPRAVRRSLAQLQADPRNDGKKINDLLAEALNDLFAKYNVPQTAHIARDN
;
A
#
# COMPACT_ATOMS: atom_id res chain seq x y z
N MET A 1 17.93 -33.32 -46.89
CA MET A 1 17.94 -32.32 -45.80
C MET A 1 17.12 -31.10 -46.24
N ALA A 2 15.81 -31.07 -45.98
CA ALA A 2 14.94 -29.95 -46.35
C ALA A 2 13.68 -29.93 -45.47
N SER A 3 13.77 -29.42 -44.23
CA SER A 3 12.56 -29.12 -43.44
C SER A 3 12.84 -28.23 -42.22
N THR A 4 13.19 -26.96 -42.45
CA THR A 4 13.20 -25.95 -41.36
C THR A 4 12.63 -24.59 -41.77
N LEU A 5 12.33 -24.36 -43.05
CA LEU A 5 11.79 -23.07 -43.52
C LEU A 5 10.25 -22.94 -43.38
N LYS A 6 9.52 -24.05 -43.22
CA LYS A 6 8.04 -24.03 -43.13
C LYS A 6 7.51 -23.74 -41.72
N LYS A 7 8.33 -23.92 -40.68
CA LYS A 7 7.95 -23.72 -39.28
C LYS A 7 7.95 -22.25 -38.84
N GLY A 8 8.82 -21.41 -39.42
CA GLY A 8 8.92 -19.99 -39.07
C GLY A 8 7.72 -19.15 -39.53
N ALA A 9 7.10 -19.49 -40.65
CA ALA A 9 5.95 -18.75 -41.19
C ALA A 9 4.64 -19.01 -40.40
N ALA A 10 4.52 -20.14 -39.72
CA ALA A 10 3.35 -20.47 -38.90
C ALA A 10 3.35 -19.69 -37.57
N GLN A 11 4.53 -19.56 -36.92
CA GLN A 11 4.66 -18.84 -35.65
C GLN A 11 4.42 -17.33 -35.78
N LEU A 12 4.76 -16.73 -36.93
CA LEU A 12 4.53 -15.30 -37.15
C LEU A 12 3.04 -14.95 -37.36
N ARG A 13 2.20 -15.89 -37.81
CA ARG A 13 0.75 -15.66 -37.94
C ARG A 13 0.02 -15.76 -36.60
N GLU A 14 0.43 -16.68 -35.72
CA GLU A 14 -0.12 -16.78 -34.35
C GLU A 14 0.15 -15.51 -33.53
N LEU A 15 1.30 -14.86 -33.72
CA LEU A 15 1.64 -13.62 -33.01
C LEU A 15 0.79 -12.41 -33.48
N THR A 16 0.28 -12.43 -34.71
CA THR A 16 -0.55 -11.33 -35.25
C THR A 16 -2.05 -11.50 -35.04
N GLU A 17 -2.54 -12.72 -34.76
CA GLU A 17 -3.97 -13.00 -34.53
C GLU A 17 -4.40 -12.85 -33.05
N ALA A 18 -3.47 -12.67 -32.11
CA ALA A 18 -3.79 -12.50 -30.69
C ALA A 18 -4.26 -11.08 -30.29
N THR A 19 -4.43 -10.15 -31.23
CA THR A 19 -4.79 -8.75 -30.93
C THR A 19 -6.16 -8.36 -31.51
N THR A 20 -7.22 -9.06 -31.09
CA THR A 20 -8.61 -8.53 -31.26
C THR A 20 -9.58 -9.08 -30.21
N LYS A 21 -9.75 -8.30 -29.11
CA LYS A 21 -11.01 -7.96 -28.36
C LYS A 21 -11.80 -9.12 -27.68
N PRO A 22 -12.47 -8.96 -26.50
CA PRO A 22 -13.07 -7.74 -25.94
C PRO A 22 -12.72 -7.38 -24.49
N ALA A 23 -12.93 -6.09 -24.21
CA ALA A 23 -13.02 -5.50 -22.90
C ALA A 23 -13.95 -6.35 -22.00
N ARG A 24 -13.36 -6.93 -20.95
CA ARG A 24 -14.12 -7.50 -19.85
C ARG A 24 -14.82 -6.35 -19.10
N PRO A 25 -16.11 -6.46 -18.78
CA PRO A 25 -16.73 -5.54 -17.84
C PRO A 25 -15.94 -5.61 -16.54
N ALA A 26 -15.69 -4.45 -15.93
CA ALA A 26 -15.14 -4.36 -14.60
C ALA A 26 -16.04 -5.17 -13.67
N THR A 27 -15.60 -6.35 -13.28
CA THR A 27 -16.20 -7.04 -12.15
C THR A 27 -15.85 -6.22 -10.93
N ASP A 28 -16.80 -5.40 -10.49
CA ASP A 28 -16.84 -4.85 -9.14
C ASP A 28 -16.69 -6.03 -8.19
N LYS A 29 -15.46 -6.23 -7.73
CA LYS A 29 -15.16 -7.20 -6.69
C LYS A 29 -15.83 -6.62 -5.45
N PRO A 30 -16.87 -7.25 -4.88
CA PRO A 30 -17.39 -6.77 -3.60
C PRO A 30 -16.20 -6.81 -2.65
N ALA A 31 -15.85 -5.65 -2.11
CA ALA A 31 -14.85 -5.55 -1.06
C ALA A 31 -15.29 -6.54 0.02
N SER A 32 -14.55 -7.64 0.16
CA SER A 32 -14.81 -8.62 1.18
C SER A 32 -14.58 -7.90 2.50
N ALA A 33 -15.66 -7.41 3.09
CA ALA A 33 -15.68 -6.84 4.42
C ALA A 33 -15.36 -7.98 5.37
N ARG A 34 -14.06 -8.23 5.56
CA ARG A 34 -13.57 -9.02 6.69
C ARG A 34 -14.08 -8.31 7.93
N LYS A 35 -15.02 -8.95 8.63
CA LYS A 35 -15.44 -8.54 9.96
C LYS A 35 -14.18 -8.39 10.81
N SER A 36 -13.84 -7.16 11.17
CA SER A 36 -12.70 -6.86 12.03
C SER A 36 -13.03 -7.38 13.43
N THR A 37 -12.41 -8.48 13.80
CA THR A 37 -12.40 -8.98 15.17
C THR A 37 -11.56 -8.07 16.05
N GLY A 38 -12.21 -7.31 16.93
CA GLY A 38 -11.72 -7.05 18.29
C GLY A 38 -10.48 -6.18 18.48
N THR A 39 -10.42 -5.00 17.86
CA THR A 39 -9.57 -3.90 18.35
C THR A 39 -10.24 -2.60 17.92
N GLU A 40 -10.59 -1.72 18.86
CA GLU A 40 -11.25 -0.42 18.63
C GLU A 40 -10.32 0.57 17.91
N THR A 41 -9.82 0.20 16.74
CA THR A 41 -8.91 1.00 15.93
C THR A 41 -9.53 1.19 14.55
N VAL A 42 -9.46 2.44 14.05
CA VAL A 42 -9.98 2.81 12.73
C VAL A 42 -8.80 3.12 11.81
N LEU A 43 -8.85 2.64 10.57
CA LEU A 43 -7.83 2.96 9.57
C LEU A 43 -7.99 4.42 9.12
N ILE A 44 -6.97 5.25 9.38
CA ILE A 44 -6.88 6.61 8.84
C ILE A 44 -5.80 6.59 7.75
N GLY A 45 -6.20 6.75 6.49
CA GLY A 45 -5.30 6.74 5.33
C GLY A 45 -5.30 8.08 4.60
N ALA A 46 -4.11 8.54 4.18
CA ALA A 46 -3.95 9.73 3.35
C ALA A 46 -2.83 9.51 2.31
N HIS A 47 -2.91 10.25 1.19
CA HIS A 47 -1.91 10.20 0.14
C HIS A 47 -0.78 11.18 0.44
N PHE A 48 0.44 10.67 0.52
CA PHE A 48 1.63 11.49 0.74
C PHE A 48 2.68 11.25 -0.34
N PRO A 49 3.54 12.24 -0.64
CA PRO A 49 4.70 12.05 -1.49
C PRO A 49 5.64 10.96 -0.94
N ARG A 50 6.36 10.26 -1.83
CA ARG A 50 7.31 9.20 -1.44
C ARG A 50 8.42 9.68 -0.50
N ALA A 51 8.76 10.97 -0.54
CA ALA A 51 9.73 11.60 0.35
C ALA A 51 9.30 11.52 1.84
N VAL A 52 8.00 11.61 2.12
CA VAL A 52 7.46 11.49 3.49
C VAL A 52 7.73 10.09 4.04
N ARG A 53 7.49 9.05 3.23
CA ARG A 53 7.81 7.67 3.62
C ARG A 53 9.30 7.48 3.92
N ARG A 54 10.19 8.13 3.16
CA ARG A 54 11.64 8.07 3.43
C ARG A 54 12.00 8.75 4.74
N SER A 55 11.42 9.91 5.01
CA SER A 55 11.63 10.65 6.26
C SER A 55 11.13 9.86 7.48
N LEU A 56 9.96 9.23 7.37
CA LEU A 56 9.42 8.34 8.39
C LEU A 56 10.34 7.14 8.68
N ALA A 57 10.93 6.54 7.64
CA ALA A 57 11.89 5.45 7.81
C ALA A 57 13.20 5.91 8.47
N GLN A 58 13.64 7.15 8.21
CA GLN A 58 14.80 7.74 8.89
C GLN A 58 14.52 7.97 10.38
N LEU A 59 13.31 8.46 10.71
CA LEU A 59 12.89 8.65 12.11
C LEU A 59 12.84 7.34 12.89
N GLN A 60 12.41 6.25 12.24
CA GLN A 60 12.40 4.92 12.84
C GLN A 60 13.82 4.36 13.04
N ALA A 61 14.76 4.70 12.16
CA ALA A 61 16.15 4.28 12.26
C ALA A 61 17.00 5.11 13.24
N ASP A 62 16.47 6.21 13.76
CA ASP A 62 17.14 7.03 14.77
C ASP A 62 17.25 6.22 16.09
N PRO A 63 18.44 6.11 16.71
CA PRO A 63 18.63 5.45 18.00
C PRO A 63 17.70 5.94 19.11
N ARG A 64 17.17 7.17 19.02
CA ARG A 64 16.22 7.73 19.98
C ARG A 64 14.82 7.12 19.90
N ASN A 65 14.50 6.52 18.75
CA ASN A 65 13.21 5.91 18.47
C ASN A 65 13.34 4.39 18.27
N ASP A 66 14.45 3.80 18.73
CA ASP A 66 14.66 2.37 18.64
C ASP A 66 13.50 1.60 19.31
N GLY A 67 12.99 0.59 18.62
CA GLY A 67 11.81 -0.17 19.04
C GLY A 67 10.44 0.53 18.86
N LYS A 68 10.36 1.82 18.53
CA LYS A 68 9.07 2.48 18.28
C LYS A 68 8.46 2.02 16.95
N LYS A 69 7.17 1.70 16.96
CA LYS A 69 6.45 1.38 15.71
C LYS A 69 6.15 2.69 14.98
N ILE A 70 6.02 2.61 13.65
CA ILE A 70 5.66 3.79 12.85
C ILE A 70 4.32 4.41 13.29
N ASN A 71 3.39 3.58 13.80
CA ASN A 71 2.11 4.03 14.33
C ASN A 71 2.28 4.90 15.58
N ASP A 72 3.27 4.63 16.42
CA ASP A 72 3.54 5.41 17.64
C ASP A 72 4.13 6.79 17.28
N LEU A 73 5.03 6.82 16.29
CA LEU A 73 5.58 8.07 15.76
C LEU A 73 4.50 8.93 15.10
N LEU A 74 3.56 8.29 14.38
CA LEU A 74 2.41 8.98 13.82
C LEU A 74 1.45 9.48 14.91
N ALA A 75 1.24 8.70 15.98
CA ALA A 75 0.43 9.13 17.11
C ALA A 75 1.03 10.37 17.80
N GLU A 76 2.34 10.41 17.98
CA GLU A 76 3.06 11.58 18.52
C GLU A 76 2.85 12.81 17.64
N ALA A 77 3.09 12.69 16.33
CA ALA A 77 2.89 13.80 15.39
C ALA A 77 1.43 14.30 15.33
N LEU A 78 0.45 13.39 15.47
CA LEU A 78 -0.97 13.75 15.52
C LEU A 78 -1.31 14.46 16.84
N ASN A 79 -0.76 14.02 17.96
CA ASN A 79 -0.97 14.69 19.25
C ASN A 79 -0.37 16.10 19.27
N ASP A 80 0.80 16.30 18.67
CA ASP A 80 1.39 17.64 18.50
C ASP A 80 0.51 18.55 17.64
N LEU A 81 -0.11 17.97 16.59
CA LEU A 81 -1.11 18.68 15.79
C LEU A 81 -2.35 19.03 16.63
N PHE A 82 -2.91 18.08 17.38
CA PHE A 82 -4.07 18.31 18.23
C PHE A 82 -3.79 19.37 19.31
N ALA A 83 -2.61 19.34 19.92
CA ALA A 83 -2.15 20.36 20.87
C ALA A 83 -2.19 21.76 20.24
N LYS A 84 -1.65 21.89 19.02
CA LYS A 84 -1.59 23.16 18.29
C LYS A 84 -2.98 23.73 17.99
N TYR A 85 -3.97 22.89 17.77
CA TYR A 85 -5.35 23.29 17.49
C TYR A 85 -6.28 23.23 18.71
N ASN A 86 -5.75 23.03 19.93
CA ASN A 86 -6.53 22.88 21.17
C ASN A 86 -7.61 21.79 21.09
N VAL A 87 -7.31 20.69 20.39
CA VAL A 87 -8.16 19.49 20.30
C VAL A 87 -7.64 18.45 21.30
N PRO A 88 -8.50 17.61 21.90
CA PRO A 88 -8.04 16.53 22.77
C PRO A 88 -7.02 15.61 22.09
N GLN A 89 -5.93 15.29 22.80
CA GLN A 89 -4.89 14.36 22.36
C GLN A 89 -5.36 12.92 22.54
N THR A 90 -5.90 12.33 21.47
CA THR A 90 -6.52 11.00 21.50
C THR A 90 -5.68 9.93 20.83
N ALA A 91 -4.53 10.27 20.25
CA ALA A 91 -3.67 9.26 19.62
C ALA A 91 -2.88 8.52 20.72
N HIS A 92 -3.35 7.33 21.09
CA HIS A 92 -2.72 6.51 22.12
C HIS A 92 -1.45 5.84 21.57
N ILE A 93 -0.33 6.05 22.27
CA ILE A 93 0.92 5.33 22.04
C ILE A 93 0.80 4.02 22.80
N ALA A 94 0.78 2.88 22.10
CA ALA A 94 0.77 1.58 22.74
C ALA A 94 2.15 1.34 23.36
N ARG A 95 2.37 1.84 24.57
CA ARG A 95 3.50 1.45 25.40
C ARG A 95 3.20 0.05 25.92
N ASP A 96 3.54 -0.95 25.11
CA ASP A 96 3.69 -2.31 25.61
C ASP A 96 4.75 -2.25 26.73
N ASN A 97 4.34 -2.55 27.97
CA ASN A 97 5.20 -2.61 29.16
C ASN A 97 6.24 -3.72 29.05
#